data_AF-A0A512DUC6-F1
#
_entry.id   AF-A0A512DUC6-F1
#
_cell.length_a   1.000
_cell.length_b   1.000
_cell.length_c   1.000
_cell.angle_alpha   90.00
_cell.angle_beta   90.00
_cell.angle_gamma   90.00
#
_symmetry.space_group_name_H-M   'P 1'
#
loop_
_entity.id
_entity.type
_entity.pdbx_description
1 polymer ?
#
loop_
_entity_poly.entity_id
_entity_poly.type
_entity_poly.pdbx_seq_one_letter_code
_entity_poly.pdbx_strand_id
1 'polypeptide(L)'
;MTEASSEKFEGLITPDELRKITEDKEMAELRKALEHQKKVESEQKDVYQAFMNQHVHPEAKARVTAAVRRAAERGEKEIQVMRFSSEFCTDSGRAINNFEPNWPETLTGFAKEAYDAWDQNLRPLGYKLRAQILNYPNGMPGDVGMILYW
;
A
#
# COMPACT_ATOMS: atom_id res chain seq x y z
N MET A 1 -43.34 -0.58 60.47
CA MET A 1 -42.61 -1.49 59.56
C MET A 1 -42.50 -0.79 58.21
N THR A 2 -41.55 0.12 58.05
CA THR A 2 -41.40 0.87 56.77
C THR A 2 -40.04 1.55 56.56
N GLU A 3 -39.03 1.31 57.40
CA GLU A 3 -37.69 1.93 57.23
C GLU A 3 -36.61 0.95 56.73
N ALA A 4 -36.74 -0.36 57.01
CA ALA A 4 -35.72 -1.37 56.68
C ALA A 4 -35.63 -1.78 55.19
N SER A 5 -36.53 -1.28 54.34
CA SER A 5 -36.51 -1.54 52.90
C SER A 5 -35.74 -0.48 52.10
N SER A 6 -35.52 0.70 52.67
CA SER A 6 -34.86 1.83 52.00
C SER A 6 -33.33 1.68 51.97
N GLU A 7 -32.73 1.14 53.05
CA GLU A 7 -31.28 0.96 53.17
C GLU A 7 -30.72 -0.13 52.24
N LYS A 8 -31.55 -1.07 51.76
CA LYS A 8 -31.08 -2.25 51.00
C LYS A 8 -30.61 -1.95 49.58
N PHE A 9 -30.81 -0.73 49.08
CA PHE A 9 -30.46 -0.34 47.72
C PHE A 9 -29.76 1.03 47.64
N GLU A 10 -29.40 1.63 48.78
CA GLU A 10 -28.58 2.85 48.79
C GLU A 10 -27.20 2.58 48.19
N GLY A 11 -26.80 3.40 47.21
CA GLY A 11 -25.52 3.27 46.51
C GLY A 11 -25.50 2.28 45.34
N LEU A 12 -26.64 1.64 45.01
CA LEU A 12 -26.73 0.84 43.80
C LEU A 12 -26.77 1.75 42.56
N ILE A 13 -25.87 1.52 41.61
CA ILE A 13 -25.83 2.23 40.33
C ILE A 13 -27.17 2.12 39.59
N THR A 14 -27.64 3.24 39.07
CA THR A 14 -28.92 3.31 38.37
C THR A 14 -28.79 2.88 36.91
N PRO A 15 -29.87 2.41 36.26
CA PRO A 15 -29.88 2.12 34.84
C PRO A 15 -29.46 3.31 33.95
N ASP A 16 -29.77 4.54 34.34
CA ASP A 16 -29.35 5.74 33.60
C ASP A 16 -27.83 5.98 33.72
N GLU A 17 -27.24 5.76 34.89
CA GLU A 17 -25.79 5.81 35.07
C GLU A 17 -25.09 4.72 34.27
N LEU A 18 -25.65 3.49 34.27
CA LEU A 18 -25.15 2.39 33.43
C LEU A 18 -25.21 2.75 31.94
N ARG A 19 -26.33 3.30 31.47
CA ARG A 19 -26.48 3.74 30.07
C ARG A 19 -25.45 4.81 29.71
N LYS A 20 -25.24 5.79 30.58
CA LYS A 20 -24.23 6.84 30.35
C LYS A 20 -22.82 6.27 30.28
N ILE A 21 -22.47 5.31 31.15
CA ILE A 21 -21.16 4.63 31.10
C ILE A 21 -20.99 3.87 29.77
N THR A 22 -22.04 3.20 29.30
CA THR A 22 -22.01 2.50 28.00
C THR A 22 -21.84 3.48 26.84
N GLU A 23 -22.64 4.55 26.81
CA GLU A 23 -22.56 5.61 25.79
C GLU A 23 -21.17 6.27 25.75
N ASP A 24 -20.59 6.59 26.92
CA ASP A 24 -19.25 7.18 27.02
C ASP A 24 -18.16 6.23 26.50
N LYS A 25 -18.27 4.92 26.80
CA LYS A 25 -17.34 3.90 26.30
C LYS A 25 -17.45 3.73 24.78
N GLU A 26 -18.67 3.66 24.25
CA GLU A 26 -18.91 3.55 22.81
C GLU A 26 -18.39 4.78 22.05
N MET A 27 -18.63 5.98 22.58
CA MET A 27 -18.06 7.21 22.02
C MET A 27 -16.53 7.23 22.06
N ALA A 28 -15.91 6.74 23.13
CA ALA A 28 -14.46 6.66 23.24
C ALA A 28 -13.86 5.69 22.21
N GLU A 29 -14.46 4.53 22.02
CA GLU A 29 -14.03 3.56 21.00
C GLU A 29 -14.22 4.10 19.58
N LEU A 30 -15.35 4.76 19.31
CA LEU A 30 -15.59 5.41 18.01
C LEU A 30 -14.54 6.50 17.71
N ARG A 31 -14.20 7.34 18.70
CA ARG A 31 -13.15 8.36 18.55
C ARG A 31 -11.80 7.73 18.24
N LYS A 32 -11.39 6.70 18.97
CA LYS A 32 -10.14 5.98 18.70
C LYS A 32 -10.11 5.37 17.30
N ALA A 33 -11.21 4.75 16.85
CA ALA A 33 -11.31 4.17 15.52
C ALA A 33 -11.19 5.24 14.42
N LEU A 34 -11.85 6.38 14.60
CA LEU A 34 -11.75 7.51 13.66
C LEU A 34 -10.35 8.13 13.63
N GLU A 35 -9.70 8.30 14.79
CA GLU A 35 -8.32 8.79 14.86
C GLU A 35 -7.35 7.83 14.18
N HIS A 36 -7.51 6.52 14.40
CA HIS A 36 -6.72 5.50 13.73
C HIS A 36 -6.92 5.52 12.21
N GLN A 37 -8.17 5.59 11.75
CA GLN A 37 -8.50 5.66 10.33
C GLN A 37 -7.90 6.89 9.66
N LYS A 38 -8.01 8.07 10.29
CA LYS A 38 -7.40 9.31 9.78
C LYS A 38 -5.88 9.21 9.68
N LYS A 39 -5.24 8.56 10.66
CA LYS A 39 -3.79 8.35 10.64
C LYS A 39 -3.38 7.46 9.47
N VAL A 40 -4.08 6.33 9.27
CA VAL A 40 -3.82 5.41 8.16
C VAL A 40 -4.03 6.12 6.82
N GLU A 41 -5.10 6.89 6.66
CA GLU A 41 -5.37 7.65 5.43
C GLU A 41 -4.28 8.69 5.16
N SER A 42 -3.82 9.40 6.19
CA SER A 42 -2.70 10.35 6.06
C SER A 42 -1.42 9.66 5.62
N GLU A 43 -1.07 8.54 6.24
CA GLU A 43 0.12 7.75 5.89
C GLU A 43 0.04 7.25 4.44
N GLN A 44 -1.13 6.73 4.02
CA GLN A 44 -1.35 6.31 2.64
C GLN A 44 -1.19 7.46 1.65
N LYS A 45 -1.72 8.64 1.99
CA LYS A 45 -1.58 9.85 1.17
C LYS A 45 -0.12 10.28 1.05
N ASP A 46 0.64 10.25 2.15
CA ASP A 46 2.05 10.63 2.16
C ASP A 46 2.88 9.67 1.29
N VAL A 47 2.64 8.36 1.41
CA VAL A 47 3.28 7.33 0.56
C VAL A 47 2.93 7.56 -0.92
N TYR A 48 1.66 7.82 -1.23
CA TYR A 48 1.22 8.13 -2.59
C TYR A 48 1.92 9.37 -3.14
N GLN A 49 1.98 10.46 -2.37
CA GLN A 49 2.62 11.70 -2.80
C GLN A 49 4.13 11.53 -2.98
N ALA A 50 4.79 10.81 -2.08
CA ALA A 50 6.21 10.49 -2.23
C ALA A 50 6.47 9.70 -3.52
N PHE A 51 5.63 8.71 -3.82
CA PHE A 51 5.73 7.93 -5.04
C PHE A 51 5.48 8.76 -6.31
N MET A 52 4.47 9.64 -6.30
CA MET A 52 4.14 10.48 -7.47
C MET A 52 5.22 11.53 -7.77
N ASN A 53 5.93 12.00 -6.75
CA ASN A 53 6.98 13.02 -6.87
C ASN A 53 8.40 12.43 -6.90
N GLN A 54 8.54 11.10 -6.87
CA GLN A 54 9.82 10.45 -7.00
C GLN A 54 10.24 10.39 -8.47
N HIS A 55 11.52 10.63 -8.73
CA HIS A 55 12.11 10.63 -10.07
C HIS A 55 13.27 9.64 -10.18
N VAL A 56 13.56 9.20 -11.41
CA VAL A 56 14.69 8.35 -11.74
C VAL A 56 15.98 9.13 -11.47
N HIS A 57 16.73 8.68 -10.48
CA HIS A 57 17.99 9.33 -10.10
C HIS A 57 19.01 9.28 -11.25
N PRO A 58 19.87 10.30 -11.41
CA PRO A 58 20.93 10.31 -12.44
C PRO A 58 21.84 9.07 -12.41
N GLU A 59 22.11 8.54 -11.22
CA GLU A 59 22.92 7.34 -11.02
C GLU A 59 22.17 6.00 -11.22
N ALA A 60 20.90 6.02 -11.64
CA ALA A 60 20.10 4.81 -11.80
C ALA A 60 20.80 3.78 -12.71
N LYS A 61 21.45 4.22 -13.79
CA LYS A 61 22.23 3.36 -14.70
C LYS A 61 23.33 2.59 -13.97
N ALA A 62 24.11 3.27 -13.12
CA ALA A 62 25.20 2.65 -12.38
C ALA A 62 24.66 1.61 -11.38
N ARG A 63 23.58 1.95 -10.68
CA ARG A 63 22.93 1.05 -9.71
C ARG A 63 22.32 -0.18 -10.38
N VAL A 64 21.60 -0.02 -11.49
CA VAL A 64 21.02 -1.12 -12.26
C VAL A 64 22.13 -2.02 -12.81
N THR A 65 23.18 -1.45 -13.41
CA THR A 65 24.34 -2.22 -13.89
C THR A 65 24.96 -3.08 -12.80
N ALA A 66 25.19 -2.49 -11.62
CA ALA A 66 25.77 -3.20 -10.49
C ALA A 66 24.83 -4.30 -9.96
N ALA A 67 23.52 -4.06 -9.93
CA ALA A 67 22.52 -5.03 -9.48
C ALA A 67 22.40 -6.22 -10.45
N VAL A 68 22.29 -5.95 -11.76
CA VAL A 68 22.23 -6.98 -12.81
C VAL A 68 23.48 -7.84 -12.80
N ARG A 69 24.68 -7.22 -12.71
CA ARG A 69 25.94 -7.96 -12.62
C ARG A 69 25.93 -8.94 -11.45
N ARG A 70 25.62 -8.46 -10.25
CA ARG A 70 25.58 -9.31 -9.05
C ARG A 70 24.56 -10.44 -9.16
N ALA A 71 23.41 -10.19 -9.78
CA ALA A 71 22.38 -11.20 -10.00
C ALA A 71 22.86 -12.26 -11.01
N ALA A 72 23.44 -11.85 -12.14
CA ALA A 72 24.01 -12.76 -13.11
C ALA A 72 25.16 -13.61 -12.53
N GLU A 73 26.02 -13.03 -11.68
CA GLU A 73 27.08 -13.75 -10.95
C GLU A 73 26.52 -14.84 -10.02
N ARG A 74 25.27 -14.71 -9.56
CA ARG A 74 24.55 -15.74 -8.78
C ARG A 74 23.75 -16.72 -9.65
N GLY A 75 23.81 -16.62 -10.97
CA GLY A 75 23.04 -17.43 -11.91
C GLY A 75 21.58 -17.01 -12.07
N GLU A 76 21.18 -15.85 -11.53
CA GLU A 76 19.87 -15.27 -11.76
C GLU A 76 19.78 -14.69 -13.19
N LYS A 77 18.56 -14.61 -13.71
CA LYS A 77 18.27 -14.05 -15.05
C LYS A 77 17.34 -12.84 -15.01
N GLU A 78 16.96 -12.44 -13.80
CA GLU A 78 16.02 -11.37 -13.56
C GLU A 78 16.22 -10.75 -12.19
N ILE A 79 15.80 -9.50 -12.04
CA ILE A 79 15.77 -8.77 -10.76
C ILE A 79 14.50 -7.93 -10.67
N GLN A 80 13.96 -7.81 -9.45
CA GLN A 80 12.93 -6.81 -9.16
C GLN A 80 13.58 -5.43 -9.01
N VAL A 81 13.23 -4.49 -9.89
CA VAL A 81 13.79 -3.14 -9.90
C VAL A 81 12.91 -2.10 -9.21
N MET A 82 11.63 -2.42 -9.02
CA MET A 82 10.66 -1.57 -8.33
C MET A 82 9.55 -2.42 -7.69
N ARG A 83 9.02 -1.95 -6.57
CA ARG A 83 7.76 -2.42 -5.96
C ARG A 83 6.92 -1.23 -5.55
N PHE A 84 5.63 -1.27 -5.85
CA PHE A 84 4.67 -0.20 -5.53
C PHE A 84 3.24 -0.77 -5.42
N SER A 85 2.28 0.01 -4.91
CA SER A 85 0.88 -0.42 -4.81
C SER A 85 0.17 -0.44 -6.16
N SER A 86 -0.62 -1.48 -6.46
CA SER A 86 -1.52 -1.54 -7.63
C SER A 86 -2.45 -0.34 -7.71
N GLU A 87 -2.87 0.21 -6.57
CA GLU A 87 -3.73 1.40 -6.46
C GLU A 87 -3.11 2.65 -7.06
N PHE A 88 -1.80 2.64 -7.34
CA PHE A 88 -1.13 3.74 -8.03
C PHE A 88 -1.22 3.63 -9.56
N CYS A 89 -1.78 2.53 -10.10
CA CYS A 89 -2.15 2.46 -11.51
C CYS A 89 -3.54 3.10 -11.71
N THR A 90 -3.81 3.63 -12.91
CA THR A 90 -5.13 4.22 -13.25
C THR A 90 -6.28 3.22 -13.18
N ASP A 91 -5.98 1.93 -13.17
CA ASP A 91 -6.92 0.82 -13.22
C ASP A 91 -6.78 -0.14 -12.02
N SER A 92 -6.13 0.32 -10.95
CA SER A 92 -5.81 -0.46 -9.74
C SER A 92 -5.13 -1.81 -10.05
N GLY A 93 -4.28 -1.85 -11.08
CA GLY A 93 -3.46 -3.01 -11.43
C GLY A 93 -4.19 -4.12 -12.20
N ARG A 94 -5.41 -3.87 -12.69
CA ARG A 94 -6.21 -4.85 -13.45
C ARG A 94 -5.49 -5.35 -14.71
N ALA A 95 -4.95 -4.45 -15.53
CA ALA A 95 -4.24 -4.80 -16.75
C ALA A 95 -3.02 -5.67 -16.48
N ILE A 96 -2.27 -5.37 -15.40
CA ILE A 96 -1.13 -6.17 -14.94
C ILE A 96 -1.60 -7.55 -14.49
N ASN A 97 -2.66 -7.62 -13.69
CA ASN A 97 -3.23 -8.87 -13.20
C ASN A 97 -3.71 -9.81 -14.33
N ASN A 98 -4.21 -9.23 -15.40
CA ASN A 98 -4.74 -9.94 -16.57
C ASN A 98 -3.67 -10.19 -17.65
N PHE A 99 -2.41 -9.81 -17.43
CA PHE A 99 -1.33 -9.89 -18.41
C PHE A 99 -1.63 -9.15 -19.73
N GLU A 100 -2.40 -8.06 -19.66
CA GLU A 100 -2.78 -7.28 -20.84
C GLU A 100 -1.55 -6.57 -21.43
N PRO A 101 -1.30 -6.64 -22.76
CA PRO A 101 -0.07 -6.10 -23.35
C PRO A 101 0.06 -4.57 -23.21
N ASN A 102 -1.06 -3.87 -23.01
CA ASN A 102 -1.13 -2.42 -22.82
C ASN A 102 -1.10 -2.00 -21.33
N TRP A 103 -0.77 -2.91 -20.40
CA TRP A 103 -0.53 -2.56 -19.00
C TRP A 103 0.37 -1.33 -18.77
N PRO A 104 1.38 -1.00 -19.62
CA PRO A 104 2.18 0.19 -19.40
C PRO A 104 1.38 1.50 -19.47
N GLU A 105 0.23 1.51 -20.15
CA GLU A 105 -0.66 2.68 -20.25
C GLU A 105 -1.34 3.01 -18.91
N THR A 106 -1.37 2.07 -17.98
CA THR A 106 -2.01 2.28 -16.67
C THR A 106 -1.05 2.78 -15.60
N LEU A 107 0.26 2.77 -15.88
CA LEU A 107 1.27 3.29 -14.97
C LEU A 107 1.17 4.81 -14.83
N THR A 108 1.36 5.31 -13.61
CA THR A 108 1.49 6.74 -13.33
C THR A 108 2.71 7.02 -12.45
N GLY A 109 3.01 8.31 -12.24
CA GLY A 109 4.09 8.76 -11.36
C GLY A 109 5.43 8.10 -11.66
N PHE A 110 6.15 7.72 -10.61
CA PHE A 110 7.47 7.14 -10.72
C PHE A 110 7.52 5.82 -11.52
N ALA A 111 6.46 4.99 -11.48
CA ALA A 111 6.43 3.76 -12.27
C ALA A 111 6.39 4.04 -13.78
N LYS A 112 5.61 5.06 -14.20
CA LYS A 112 5.58 5.48 -15.61
C LYS A 112 6.93 6.02 -16.06
N GLU A 113 7.55 6.87 -15.25
CA GLU A 113 8.87 7.42 -15.55
C GLU A 113 9.94 6.32 -15.65
N ALA A 114 9.93 5.35 -14.74
CA ALA A 114 10.84 4.21 -14.78
C ALA A 114 10.61 3.30 -16.00
N TYR A 115 9.36 3.09 -16.40
CA TYR A 115 9.02 2.37 -17.63
C TYR A 115 9.57 3.10 -18.87
N ASP A 116 9.37 4.42 -18.96
CA ASP A 116 9.86 5.22 -20.09
C ASP A 116 11.39 5.22 -20.14
N ALA A 117 12.06 5.33 -18.99
CA ALA A 117 13.50 5.22 -18.89
C ALA A 117 14.00 3.84 -19.37
N TRP A 118 13.30 2.76 -19.03
CA TRP A 118 13.61 1.42 -19.55
C TRP A 118 13.41 1.34 -21.07
N ASP A 119 12.27 1.81 -21.58
CA ASP A 119 11.93 1.72 -23.01
C ASP A 119 12.95 2.48 -23.88
N GLN A 120 13.41 3.64 -23.41
CA GLN A 120 14.38 4.46 -24.12
C GLN A 120 15.82 3.95 -24.01
N ASN A 121 16.23 3.41 -22.85
CA ASN A 121 17.66 3.17 -22.57
C ASN A 121 18.04 1.69 -22.46
N LEU A 122 17.14 0.83 -21.99
CA LEU A 122 17.43 -0.57 -21.68
C LEU A 122 16.86 -1.51 -22.73
N ARG A 123 15.65 -1.24 -23.24
CA ARG A 123 15.03 -2.04 -24.30
C ARG A 123 15.90 -2.15 -25.57
N PRO A 124 16.56 -1.08 -26.08
CA PRO A 124 17.45 -1.19 -27.24
C PRO A 124 18.68 -2.06 -27.00
N LEU A 125 19.06 -2.28 -25.73
CA LEU A 125 20.18 -3.14 -25.34
C LEU A 125 19.78 -4.61 -25.17
N GLY A 126 18.51 -4.94 -25.38
CA GLY A 126 17.97 -6.30 -25.27
C GLY A 126 17.39 -6.66 -23.90
N TYR A 127 17.42 -5.76 -22.91
CA TYR A 127 16.71 -5.98 -21.66
C TYR A 127 15.20 -5.99 -21.87
N LYS A 128 14.52 -6.83 -21.11
CA LYS A 128 13.07 -6.94 -21.11
C LYS A 128 12.52 -6.53 -19.74
N LEU A 129 11.29 -6.02 -19.73
CA LEU A 129 10.59 -5.59 -18.53
C LEU A 129 9.20 -6.21 -18.50
N ARG A 130 8.76 -6.65 -17.32
CA ARG A 130 7.38 -7.06 -17.05
C ARG A 130 6.93 -6.51 -15.70
N ALA A 131 5.63 -6.37 -15.53
CA ALA A 131 5.01 -6.16 -14.23
C ALA A 131 4.23 -7.41 -13.81
N GLN A 132 4.12 -7.66 -12.51
CA GLN A 132 3.30 -8.73 -11.95
C GLN A 132 2.74 -8.34 -10.59
N ILE A 133 1.55 -8.84 -10.25
CA ILE A 133 1.00 -8.73 -8.90
C ILE A 133 1.75 -9.70 -7.96
N LEU A 134 2.23 -9.19 -6.84
CA LEU A 134 3.03 -9.90 -5.85
C LEU A 134 2.19 -10.47 -4.69
N ASN A 135 1.07 -9.82 -4.38
CA ASN A 135 0.16 -10.26 -3.32
C ASN A 135 -1.29 -9.87 -3.60
N TYR A 136 -2.22 -10.52 -2.90
CA TYR A 136 -3.66 -10.38 -3.08
C TYR A 136 -4.38 -10.11 -1.76
N PRO A 137 -4.16 -8.95 -1.10
CA PRO A 137 -4.88 -8.61 0.13
C PRO A 137 -6.39 -8.62 -0.11
N ASN A 138 -7.12 -9.38 0.71
CA ASN A 138 -8.58 -9.56 0.57
C ASN A 138 -9.03 -10.04 -0.84
N GLY A 139 -8.15 -10.75 -1.56
CA GLY A 139 -8.44 -11.23 -2.92
C GLY A 139 -8.31 -10.19 -4.03
N MET A 140 -7.87 -8.97 -3.71
CA MET A 140 -7.67 -7.88 -4.68
C MET A 140 -6.18 -7.69 -5.00
N PRO A 141 -5.79 -7.25 -6.20
CA PRO A 141 -4.40 -6.94 -6.52
C PRO A 141 -3.79 -5.97 -5.51
N GLY A 142 -2.68 -6.34 -4.88
CA GLY A 142 -1.96 -5.48 -3.94
C GLY A 142 -0.67 -4.92 -4.55
N ASP A 143 0.49 -5.36 -4.08
CA ASP A 143 1.75 -4.84 -4.58
C ASP A 143 2.06 -5.32 -6.02
N VAL A 144 2.55 -4.40 -6.84
CA VAL A 144 3.11 -4.64 -8.16
C VAL A 144 4.63 -4.74 -8.05
N GLY A 145 5.21 -5.75 -8.67
CA GLY A 145 6.66 -5.85 -8.90
C GLY A 145 6.99 -5.57 -10.36
N MET A 146 7.90 -4.63 -10.61
CA MET A 146 8.52 -4.47 -11.93
C MET A 146 9.80 -5.29 -12.00
N ILE A 147 9.85 -6.22 -12.94
CA ILE A 147 10.93 -7.21 -13.08
C ILE A 147 11.69 -6.94 -14.38
N LEU A 148 12.97 -6.62 -14.24
CA LEU A 148 13.93 -6.50 -15.34
C LEU A 148 14.58 -7.87 -15.57
N TYR A 149 14.62 -8.34 -16.81
CA TYR A 149 15.20 -9.64 -17.18
C TYR A 149 16.00 -9.58 -18.48
N TRP A 150 16.94 -10.51 -18.64
CA TRP A 150 17.89 -10.58 -19.77
C TRP A 150 18.00 -12.00 -20.33
#